data_AF-A0A7J9C935-F1
#
_entry.id   AF-A0A7J9C935-F1
#
_cell.length_a   1.000
_cell.length_b   1.000
_cell.length_c   1.000
_cell.angle_alpha   90.00
_cell.angle_beta   90.00
_cell.angle_gamma   90.00
#
_symmetry.space_group_name_H-M   'P 1'
#
loop_
_entity.id
_entity.type
_entity.pdbx_description
1 polymer ?
#
loop_
_entity_poly.entity_id
_entity_poly.type
_entity_poly.pdbx_seq_one_letter_code
_entity_poly.pdbx_strand_id
1 'polypeptide(L)'
;SRTGSGWISACGGNGFAGGGGGRVSVDIFSRHDEPKIDVYGGISHGCPENAGAAGTLYDALPRSLTVDNHNLATVTETLLLEFPHRPLWTNVYIRNCARATVPLLWSRVQVHGQISLLCRAVLSFGLAHYGSSEFELLAEELLMSDSVIKVYGALRMTVKIFLMWNSKLQIDGGEDVTVATSWLEASNLVVLKESSVIHSNANLGVHGQGLLNLSGPGDTIQA
;
A
#
# COMPACT_ATOMS: atom_id res chain seq x y z
N SER A 1 -32.46 -12.29 21.14
CA SER A 1 -31.08 -11.79 20.95
C SER A 1 -31.15 -10.29 20.67
N ARG A 2 -30.20 -9.49 21.16
CA ARG A 2 -30.05 -8.10 20.69
C ARG A 2 -28.99 -8.11 19.60
N THR A 3 -29.41 -8.27 18.35
CA THR A 3 -28.57 -8.01 17.18
C THR A 3 -28.51 -6.49 16.98
N GLY A 4 -27.33 -5.90 17.14
CA GLY A 4 -27.11 -4.50 16.85
C GLY A 4 -26.45 -4.36 15.48
N SER A 5 -27.18 -3.88 14.48
CA SER A 5 -26.59 -3.47 13.20
C SER A 5 -25.99 -2.07 13.36
N GLY A 6 -24.80 -2.00 13.95
CA GLY A 6 -24.05 -0.76 14.11
C GLY A 6 -23.29 -0.40 12.83
N TRP A 7 -23.43 0.85 12.39
CA TRP A 7 -22.58 1.44 11.35
C TRP A 7 -21.75 2.54 11.97
N ILE A 8 -20.43 2.37 11.93
CA ILE A 8 -19.47 3.40 12.34
C ILE A 8 -18.89 4.00 11.06
N SER A 9 -18.81 5.31 10.98
CA SER A 9 -18.07 5.94 9.89
C SER A 9 -17.29 7.16 10.38
N ALA A 10 -16.15 7.38 9.76
CA ALA A 10 -15.38 8.60 9.91
C ALA A 10 -14.93 9.06 8.52
N CYS A 11 -15.21 10.31 8.19
CA CYS A 11 -14.83 10.90 6.91
C CYS A 11 -13.99 12.17 7.11
N GLY A 12 -13.28 12.55 6.05
CA GLY A 12 -12.64 13.85 5.98
C GLY A 12 -13.66 14.98 5.75
N GLY A 13 -13.24 16.22 6.05
CA GLY A 13 -14.08 17.39 5.84
C GLY A 13 -14.27 17.73 4.37
N ASN A 14 -15.48 18.18 4.02
CA ASN A 14 -15.78 18.72 2.68
C ASN A 14 -15.56 20.23 2.68
N GLY A 15 -14.89 20.77 1.67
CA GLY A 15 -14.58 22.19 1.62
C GLY A 15 -13.90 22.64 0.34
N PHE A 16 -13.41 23.88 0.32
CA PHE A 16 -12.71 24.42 -0.85
C PHE A 16 -11.40 23.66 -1.12
N ALA A 17 -10.69 23.26 -0.07
CA ALA A 17 -9.51 22.39 -0.12
C ALA A 17 -9.84 20.97 0.36
N GLY A 18 -8.99 19.99 0.01
CA GLY A 18 -9.05 18.63 0.55
C GLY A 18 -8.59 18.59 2.02
N GLY A 19 -9.30 17.84 2.85
CA GLY A 19 -8.99 17.67 4.28
C GLY A 19 -8.20 16.40 4.60
N GLY A 20 -7.92 16.17 5.89
CA GLY A 20 -7.44 14.87 6.35
C GLY A 20 -8.56 13.83 6.33
N GLY A 21 -8.25 12.56 6.08
CA GLY A 21 -9.22 11.47 6.10
C GLY A 21 -9.66 11.09 7.51
N GLY A 22 -10.85 10.51 7.62
CA GLY A 22 -11.41 10.03 8.88
C GLY A 22 -10.61 8.85 9.44
N ARG A 23 -10.47 8.79 10.77
CA ARG A 23 -9.65 7.77 11.44
C ARG A 23 -10.47 7.04 12.49
N VAL A 24 -10.44 5.72 12.45
CA VAL A 24 -11.09 4.85 13.42
C VAL A 24 -10.08 3.83 13.90
N SER A 25 -9.99 3.65 15.21
CA SER A 25 -9.30 2.51 15.82
C SER A 25 -10.31 1.76 16.66
N VAL A 26 -10.44 0.46 16.44
CA VAL A 26 -11.34 -0.40 17.21
C VAL A 26 -10.56 -1.46 17.95
N ASP A 27 -10.93 -1.64 19.21
CA ASP A 27 -10.52 -2.75 20.05
C ASP A 27 -11.79 -3.41 20.60
N ILE A 28 -12.13 -4.55 20.03
CA ILE A 28 -13.41 -5.21 20.26
C ILE A 28 -13.12 -6.55 20.92
N PHE A 29 -13.71 -6.79 22.10
CA PHE A 29 -13.44 -8.02 22.86
C PHE A 29 -14.01 -9.29 22.20
N SER A 30 -15.20 -9.19 21.58
CA SER A 30 -15.87 -10.30 20.91
C SER A 30 -16.71 -9.79 19.74
N ARG A 31 -16.65 -10.50 18.61
CA ARG A 31 -17.47 -10.24 17.43
C ARG A 31 -18.42 -11.42 17.20
N HIS A 32 -19.72 -11.14 17.24
CA HIS A 32 -20.74 -12.08 16.79
C HIS A 32 -21.14 -11.84 15.33
N ASP A 33 -21.07 -10.57 14.88
CA ASP A 33 -21.25 -10.12 13.50
C ASP A 33 -20.12 -9.12 13.14
N GLU A 34 -19.79 -8.97 11.86
CA GLU A 34 -18.84 -7.94 11.42
C GLU A 34 -19.50 -6.55 11.43
N PRO A 35 -19.04 -5.59 12.27
CA PRO A 35 -19.57 -4.24 12.24
C PRO A 35 -19.18 -3.57 10.92
N LYS A 36 -20.11 -2.82 10.32
CA LYS A 36 -19.78 -2.00 9.15
C LYS A 36 -19.01 -0.78 9.64
N ILE A 37 -17.75 -0.67 9.24
CA ILE A 37 -16.89 0.47 9.56
C ILE A 37 -16.34 1.06 8.27
N ASP A 38 -16.74 2.30 7.97
CA ASP A 38 -16.26 3.01 6.78
C ASP A 38 -15.37 4.18 7.17
N VAL A 39 -14.19 4.24 6.57
CA VAL A 39 -13.23 5.34 6.73
C VAL A 39 -12.86 5.88 5.35
N TYR A 40 -12.88 7.19 5.17
CA TYR A 40 -12.54 7.79 3.88
C TYR A 40 -12.14 9.27 3.99
N GLY A 41 -11.64 9.82 2.89
CA GLY A 41 -11.34 11.24 2.74
C GLY A 41 -12.58 12.14 2.74
N GLY A 42 -12.38 13.41 2.41
CA GLY A 42 -13.47 14.38 2.21
C GLY A 42 -13.69 14.66 0.72
N ILE A 43 -14.34 15.77 0.41
CA ILE A 43 -14.52 16.27 -0.96
C ILE A 43 -13.91 17.67 -1.05
N SER A 44 -13.06 17.89 -2.06
CA SER A 44 -12.58 19.23 -2.40
C SER A 44 -13.42 19.83 -3.53
N HIS A 45 -13.99 21.00 -3.30
CA HIS A 45 -14.72 21.77 -4.30
C HIS A 45 -13.80 22.55 -5.25
N GLY A 46 -12.60 22.94 -4.79
CA GLY A 46 -11.62 23.66 -5.60
C GLY A 46 -10.76 22.76 -6.49
N CYS A 47 -10.61 21.48 -6.12
CA CYS A 47 -9.88 20.49 -6.90
C CYS A 47 -10.59 19.12 -6.80
N PRO A 48 -11.57 18.84 -7.68
CA PRO A 48 -12.35 17.59 -7.61
C PRO A 48 -11.51 16.31 -7.72
N GLU A 49 -10.30 16.39 -8.28
CA GLU A 49 -9.35 15.28 -8.37
C GLU A 49 -8.50 15.09 -7.10
N ASN A 50 -8.66 15.95 -6.09
CA ASN A 50 -7.93 15.90 -4.83
C ASN A 50 -8.85 16.01 -3.60
N ALA A 51 -9.47 14.90 -3.23
CA ALA A 51 -10.30 14.74 -2.03
C ALA A 51 -9.58 14.97 -0.68
N GLY A 52 -8.24 15.09 -0.69
CA GLY A 52 -7.43 15.10 0.52
C GLY A 52 -7.02 13.68 0.95
N ALA A 53 -6.50 13.54 2.15
CA ALA A 53 -5.93 12.25 2.59
C ALA A 53 -7.01 11.18 2.78
N ALA A 54 -6.66 9.93 2.48
CA ALA A 54 -7.55 8.78 2.67
C ALA A 54 -7.81 8.49 4.16
N GLY A 55 -8.93 7.84 4.45
CA GLY A 55 -9.28 7.43 5.81
C GLY A 55 -8.50 6.20 6.26
N THR A 56 -8.38 6.00 7.57
CA THR A 56 -7.68 4.85 8.16
C THR A 56 -8.52 4.14 9.22
N LEU A 57 -8.54 2.81 9.13
CA LEU A 57 -9.17 1.92 10.09
C LEU A 57 -8.11 0.98 10.62
N TYR A 58 -7.83 1.06 11.92
CA TYR A 58 -7.04 0.05 12.61
C TYR A 58 -7.96 -0.84 13.43
N ASP A 59 -7.81 -2.16 13.24
CA ASP A 59 -8.56 -3.18 13.96
C ASP A 59 -7.60 -4.02 14.81
N ALA A 60 -7.71 -3.88 16.13
CA ALA A 60 -6.77 -4.49 17.08
C ALA A 60 -6.89 -6.02 17.14
N LEU A 61 -8.07 -6.60 16.86
CA LEU A 61 -8.30 -8.05 16.91
C LEU A 61 -7.45 -8.81 15.88
N PRO A 62 -7.62 -8.58 14.56
CA PRO A 62 -6.75 -9.15 13.55
C PRO A 62 -5.44 -8.35 13.42
N ARG A 63 -5.23 -7.26 14.15
CA ARG A 63 -4.11 -6.31 14.00
C ARG A 63 -3.94 -5.86 12.55
N SER A 64 -5.02 -5.37 11.95
CA SER A 64 -5.07 -5.01 10.53
C SER A 64 -5.27 -3.52 10.34
N LEU A 65 -4.49 -2.92 9.44
CA LEU A 65 -4.66 -1.53 9.02
C LEU A 65 -5.35 -1.52 7.65
N THR A 66 -6.41 -0.74 7.50
CA THR A 66 -7.04 -0.44 6.20
C THR A 66 -6.92 1.04 5.93
N VAL A 67 -6.40 1.40 4.77
CA VAL A 67 -6.43 2.75 4.19
C VAL A 67 -7.40 2.73 3.02
N ASP A 68 -8.45 3.53 3.08
CA ASP A 68 -9.55 3.52 2.13
C ASP A 68 -9.96 4.95 1.79
N ASN A 69 -10.25 5.21 0.51
CA ASN A 69 -10.73 6.52 0.08
C ASN A 69 -12.10 6.48 -0.58
N HIS A 70 -12.82 5.36 -0.49
CA HIS A 70 -14.18 5.20 -1.02
C HIS A 70 -14.31 5.60 -2.49
N ASN A 71 -13.29 5.31 -3.30
CA ASN A 71 -13.17 5.65 -4.71
C ASN A 71 -13.13 7.17 -5.00
N LEU A 72 -12.92 7.99 -3.99
CA LEU A 72 -12.66 9.42 -4.16
C LEU A 72 -11.24 9.58 -4.73
N ALA A 73 -11.11 10.36 -5.81
CA ALA A 73 -9.81 10.66 -6.39
C ALA A 73 -8.99 11.52 -5.41
N THR A 74 -7.72 11.19 -5.24
CA THR A 74 -6.80 12.01 -4.46
C THR A 74 -5.39 11.97 -5.02
N VAL A 75 -4.64 13.05 -4.79
CA VAL A 75 -3.18 13.10 -4.94
C VAL A 75 -2.48 13.28 -3.59
N THR A 76 -3.26 13.34 -2.50
CA THR A 76 -2.74 13.50 -1.14
C THR A 76 -2.45 12.12 -0.54
N GLU A 77 -1.22 11.93 -0.07
CA GLU A 77 -0.76 10.67 0.51
C GLU A 77 -1.08 10.62 2.02
N THR A 78 -1.66 9.51 2.50
CA THR A 78 -1.78 9.22 3.93
C THR A 78 -0.45 8.71 4.47
N LEU A 79 0.13 9.45 5.42
CA LEU A 79 1.46 9.13 5.97
C LEU A 79 1.42 7.91 6.91
N LEU A 80 2.27 6.92 6.65
CA LEU A 80 2.56 5.76 7.50
C LEU A 80 3.97 5.93 8.08
N LEU A 81 4.05 6.54 9.26
CA LEU A 81 5.32 6.95 9.86
C LEU A 81 6.02 5.82 10.64
N GLU A 82 5.27 4.83 11.13
CA GLU A 82 5.83 3.77 11.94
C GLU A 82 5.06 2.47 11.73
N PHE A 83 5.80 1.36 11.67
CA PHE A 83 5.27 0.00 11.73
C PHE A 83 5.71 -0.65 13.05
N PRO A 84 4.81 -1.36 13.75
CA PRO A 84 5.13 -1.90 15.05
C PRO A 84 6.15 -3.04 14.92
N HIS A 85 7.11 -3.09 15.86
CA HIS A 85 8.10 -4.16 15.89
C HIS A 85 7.57 -5.42 16.57
N ARG A 86 6.76 -5.29 17.63
CA ARG A 86 6.04 -6.38 18.32
C ARG A 86 4.78 -5.87 19.05
N PRO A 87 3.62 -6.54 18.94
CA PRO A 87 3.31 -7.52 17.90
C PRO A 87 3.24 -6.84 16.52
N LEU A 88 3.63 -7.57 15.47
CA LEU A 88 3.47 -7.09 14.10
C LEU A 88 1.99 -6.92 13.75
N TRP A 89 1.70 -5.99 12.85
CA TRP A 89 0.42 -6.02 12.14
C TRP A 89 0.32 -7.30 11.31
N THR A 90 -0.88 -7.86 11.26
CA THR A 90 -1.14 -9.07 10.47
C THR A 90 -1.40 -8.70 9.02
N ASN A 91 -2.20 -7.66 8.76
CA ASN A 91 -2.53 -7.27 7.40
C ASN A 91 -2.54 -5.76 7.21
N VAL A 92 -2.20 -5.32 6.01
CA VAL A 92 -2.31 -3.93 5.57
C VAL A 92 -3.05 -3.89 4.23
N TYR A 93 -4.16 -3.18 4.19
CA TYR A 93 -4.99 -3.02 3.01
C TYR A 93 -4.97 -1.56 2.58
N ILE A 94 -4.68 -1.29 1.31
CA ILE A 94 -4.78 0.05 0.72
C ILE A 94 -5.71 -0.09 -0.48
N ARG A 95 -6.84 0.60 -0.47
CA ARG A 95 -7.90 0.32 -1.45
C ARG A 95 -8.71 1.52 -1.88
N ASN A 96 -9.43 1.37 -2.99
CA ASN A 96 -10.46 2.31 -3.45
C ASN A 96 -9.93 3.74 -3.61
N CYS A 97 -8.91 3.92 -4.46
CA CYS A 97 -8.21 5.19 -4.73
C CYS A 97 -7.45 5.77 -3.53
N ALA A 98 -7.25 4.99 -2.46
CA ALA A 98 -6.39 5.39 -1.37
C ALA A 98 -4.93 5.51 -1.81
N ARG A 99 -4.27 6.51 -1.26
CA ARG A 99 -2.84 6.75 -1.41
C ARG A 99 -2.19 6.76 -0.04
N ALA A 100 -1.15 5.96 0.15
CA ALA A 100 -0.39 5.91 1.38
C ALA A 100 1.10 6.00 1.09
N THR A 101 1.87 6.59 1.99
CA THR A 101 3.32 6.71 1.84
C THR A 101 4.05 6.35 3.12
N VAL A 102 5.21 5.71 2.98
CA VAL A 102 6.21 5.47 4.03
C VAL A 102 7.36 6.45 3.77
N PRO A 103 7.30 7.67 4.35
CA PRO A 103 8.17 8.76 3.91
C PRO A 103 9.54 8.77 4.59
N LEU A 104 9.67 8.08 5.74
CA LEU A 104 10.90 8.14 6.54
C LEU A 104 12.00 7.34 5.87
N LEU A 105 13.19 7.93 5.78
CA LEU A 105 14.36 7.29 5.21
C LEU A 105 14.74 6.03 6.01
N TRP A 106 15.23 5.00 5.33
CA TRP A 106 15.65 3.72 5.92
C TRP A 106 14.54 3.00 6.68
N SER A 107 13.29 3.17 6.23
CA SER A 107 12.14 2.52 6.87
C SER A 107 12.05 1.04 6.56
N ARG A 108 11.68 0.27 7.58
CA ARG A 108 11.28 -1.13 7.45
C ARG A 108 9.77 -1.27 7.65
N VAL A 109 9.10 -1.80 6.64
CA VAL A 109 7.71 -2.26 6.68
C VAL A 109 7.72 -3.75 6.90
N GLN A 110 7.25 -4.19 8.07
CA GLN A 110 7.15 -5.60 8.40
C GLN A 110 5.71 -5.95 8.81
N VAL A 111 5.10 -6.84 8.04
CA VAL A 111 3.72 -7.32 8.23
C VAL A 111 3.77 -8.85 8.30
N HIS A 112 3.04 -9.45 9.24
CA HIS A 112 3.08 -10.89 9.43
C HIS A 112 2.41 -11.65 8.27
N GLY A 113 1.26 -11.18 7.80
CA GLY A 113 0.47 -11.84 6.75
C GLY A 113 0.56 -11.07 5.44
N GLN A 114 -0.48 -10.32 5.13
CA GLN A 114 -0.69 -9.78 3.79
C GLN A 114 -0.57 -8.25 3.71
N ILE A 115 0.08 -7.77 2.66
CA ILE A 115 -0.06 -6.41 2.15
C ILE A 115 -0.86 -6.49 0.85
N SER A 116 -1.95 -5.72 0.74
CA SER A 116 -2.83 -5.76 -0.42
C SER A 116 -3.19 -4.35 -0.90
N LEU A 117 -2.98 -4.12 -2.20
CA LEU A 117 -3.33 -2.89 -2.90
C LEU A 117 -4.40 -3.18 -3.95
N LEU A 118 -5.55 -2.51 -3.84
CA LEU A 118 -6.72 -2.77 -4.69
C LEU A 118 -7.35 -1.48 -5.23
N CYS A 119 -7.91 -1.52 -6.44
CA CYS A 119 -8.78 -0.48 -6.99
C CYS A 119 -8.13 0.92 -7.02
N ARG A 120 -7.12 1.11 -7.88
CA ARG A 120 -6.33 2.36 -8.05
C ARG A 120 -5.60 2.81 -6.78
N ALA A 121 -5.25 1.87 -5.91
CA ALA A 121 -4.48 2.17 -4.72
C ALA A 121 -3.03 2.49 -5.05
N VAL A 122 -2.42 3.35 -4.24
CA VAL A 122 -0.99 3.69 -4.33
C VAL A 122 -0.32 3.53 -2.98
N LEU A 123 0.80 2.82 -2.96
CA LEU A 123 1.75 2.81 -1.83
C LEU A 123 3.08 3.38 -2.29
N SER A 124 3.54 4.45 -1.66
CA SER A 124 4.82 5.07 -1.96
C SER A 124 5.84 4.81 -0.85
N PHE A 125 7.11 4.66 -1.22
CA PHE A 125 8.25 4.62 -0.31
C PHE A 125 9.17 5.80 -0.61
N GLY A 126 9.51 6.55 0.42
CA GLY A 126 10.30 7.77 0.29
C GLY A 126 9.51 8.95 -0.26
N LEU A 127 10.25 10.00 -0.63
CA LEU A 127 9.71 11.23 -1.16
C LEU A 127 10.25 11.44 -2.57
N ALA A 128 9.40 11.90 -3.48
CA ALA A 128 9.81 12.27 -4.83
C ALA A 128 10.99 13.26 -4.77
N HIS A 129 11.98 13.06 -5.64
CA HIS A 129 13.22 13.85 -5.71
C HIS A 129 14.22 13.65 -4.54
N TYR A 130 13.96 12.74 -3.61
CA TYR A 130 14.87 12.38 -2.51
C TYR A 130 15.22 10.88 -2.54
N GLY A 131 15.76 10.42 -3.67
CA GLY A 131 16.06 9.00 -3.94
C GLY A 131 17.27 8.42 -3.20
N SER A 132 17.67 8.94 -2.04
CA SER A 132 18.94 8.57 -1.38
C SER A 132 18.78 7.50 -0.29
N SER A 133 17.72 6.70 -0.32
CA SER A 133 17.38 5.78 0.78
C SER A 133 17.10 4.35 0.32
N GLU A 134 17.27 3.39 1.23
CA GLU A 134 16.93 1.99 1.03
C GLU A 134 15.77 1.62 1.96
N PHE A 135 14.70 1.07 1.40
CA PHE A 135 13.51 0.65 2.14
C PHE A 135 13.44 -0.86 2.21
N GLU A 136 12.89 -1.37 3.31
CA GLU A 136 12.62 -2.80 3.46
C GLU A 136 11.14 -3.10 3.52
N LEU A 137 10.68 -4.11 2.78
CA LEU A 137 9.32 -4.64 2.81
C LEU A 137 9.35 -6.15 3.06
N LEU A 138 8.79 -6.57 4.19
CA LEU A 138 8.67 -7.96 4.58
C LEU A 138 7.20 -8.32 4.83
N ALA A 139 6.68 -9.31 4.12
CA ALA A 139 5.34 -9.85 4.29
C ALA A 139 5.28 -11.32 3.87
N GLU A 140 4.25 -12.07 4.27
CA GLU A 140 3.99 -13.37 3.64
C GLU A 140 3.47 -13.20 2.22
N GLU A 141 2.55 -12.26 2.02
CA GLU A 141 1.89 -12.05 0.74
C GLU A 141 1.88 -10.57 0.36
N LEU A 142 2.24 -10.27 -0.89
CA LEU A 142 2.01 -8.99 -1.52
C LEU A 142 1.06 -9.18 -2.71
N LEU A 143 -0.14 -8.61 -2.59
CA LEU A 143 -1.18 -8.67 -3.60
C LEU A 143 -1.44 -7.29 -4.20
N MET A 144 -1.48 -7.20 -5.53
CA MET A 144 -1.76 -5.96 -6.23
C MET A 144 -2.78 -6.20 -7.34
N SER A 145 -3.85 -5.42 -7.34
CA SER A 145 -4.85 -5.40 -8.42
C SER A 145 -5.20 -3.96 -8.79
N ASP A 146 -5.00 -3.60 -10.06
CA ASP A 146 -5.22 -2.24 -10.56
C ASP A 146 -4.55 -1.19 -9.67
N SER A 147 -3.28 -1.39 -9.29
CA SER A 147 -2.63 -0.60 -8.24
C SER A 147 -1.17 -0.31 -8.54
N VAL A 148 -0.58 0.65 -7.81
CA VAL A 148 0.79 1.09 -8.02
C VAL A 148 1.58 1.10 -6.72
N ILE A 149 2.75 0.48 -6.71
CA ILE A 149 3.79 0.77 -5.72
C ILE A 149 4.82 1.70 -6.37
N LYS A 150 5.18 2.77 -5.67
CA LYS A 150 6.24 3.69 -6.08
C LYS A 150 7.35 3.66 -5.04
N VAL A 151 8.60 3.63 -5.47
CA VAL A 151 9.77 3.70 -4.60
C VAL A 151 10.66 4.82 -5.10
N TYR A 152 11.02 5.74 -4.22
CA TYR A 152 12.01 6.77 -4.47
C TYR A 152 13.28 6.44 -3.69
N GLY A 153 14.22 5.75 -4.34
CA GLY A 153 15.40 5.11 -3.75
C GLY A 153 15.47 3.62 -4.11
N ALA A 154 16.02 2.82 -3.20
CA ALA A 154 16.15 1.37 -3.36
C ALA A 154 15.12 0.60 -2.53
N LEU A 155 14.67 -0.56 -3.02
CA LEU A 155 13.77 -1.45 -2.30
C LEU A 155 14.39 -2.83 -2.09
N ARG A 156 14.44 -3.27 -0.84
CA ARG A 156 14.66 -4.67 -0.44
C ARG A 156 13.32 -5.27 -0.05
N MET A 157 12.77 -6.08 -0.93
CA MET A 157 11.49 -6.76 -0.72
C MET A 157 11.72 -8.25 -0.53
N THR A 158 11.16 -8.81 0.54
CA THR A 158 11.15 -10.26 0.79
C THR A 158 9.73 -10.70 1.10
N VAL A 159 9.16 -11.49 0.20
CA VAL A 159 7.80 -12.05 0.34
C VAL A 159 7.79 -13.55 0.07
N LYS A 160 6.72 -14.27 0.48
CA LYS A 160 6.54 -15.65 0.04
C LYS A 160 5.79 -15.69 -1.29
N ILE A 161 4.74 -14.89 -1.41
CA ILE A 161 3.85 -14.83 -2.58
C ILE A 161 3.78 -13.38 -3.07
N PHE A 162 4.03 -13.16 -4.35
CA PHE A 162 3.89 -11.87 -5.02
C PHE A 162 2.96 -11.99 -6.24
N LEU A 163 1.75 -11.43 -6.14
CA LEU A 163 0.76 -11.47 -7.21
C LEU A 163 0.43 -10.06 -7.68
N MET A 164 0.52 -9.84 -9.00
CA MET A 164 0.17 -8.58 -9.65
C MET A 164 -0.83 -8.84 -10.78
N TRP A 165 -1.90 -8.05 -10.79
CA TRP A 165 -2.88 -7.99 -11.85
C TRP A 165 -3.09 -6.55 -12.28
N ASN A 166 -2.85 -6.23 -13.56
CA ASN A 166 -2.93 -4.86 -14.09
C ASN A 166 -2.29 -3.81 -13.17
N SER A 167 -1.11 -4.12 -12.64
CA SER A 167 -0.48 -3.34 -11.57
C SER A 167 0.96 -2.98 -11.87
N LYS A 168 1.48 -1.94 -11.22
CA LYS A 168 2.85 -1.45 -11.47
C LYS A 168 3.65 -1.35 -10.18
N LEU A 169 4.86 -1.88 -10.18
CA LEU A 169 5.90 -1.58 -9.21
C LEU A 169 6.94 -0.72 -9.91
N GLN A 170 7.05 0.54 -9.49
CA GLN A 170 7.94 1.53 -10.10
C GLN A 170 9.01 1.95 -9.10
N ILE A 171 10.26 1.73 -9.45
CA ILE A 171 11.42 2.09 -8.64
C ILE A 171 12.16 3.21 -9.38
N ASP A 172 12.18 4.37 -8.75
CA ASP A 172 12.99 5.50 -9.16
C ASP A 172 14.19 5.57 -8.21
N GLY A 173 15.32 5.03 -8.65
CA GLY A 173 16.58 5.12 -7.92
C GLY A 173 17.11 6.55 -7.80
N GLY A 174 16.59 7.52 -8.56
CA GLY A 174 17.13 8.87 -8.59
C GLY A 174 18.43 8.99 -9.39
N GLU A 175 19.02 10.19 -9.38
CA GLU A 175 20.19 10.54 -10.19
C GLU A 175 21.54 10.30 -9.48
N ASP A 176 21.51 9.93 -8.19
CA ASP A 176 22.71 9.76 -7.37
C ASP A 176 23.33 8.37 -7.59
N VAL A 177 24.63 8.32 -7.89
CA VAL A 177 25.38 7.09 -8.18
C VAL A 177 25.54 6.19 -6.94
N THR A 178 25.20 6.71 -5.76
CA THR A 178 25.26 5.97 -4.47
C THR A 178 24.04 5.08 -4.20
N VAL A 179 23.05 5.09 -5.09
CA VAL A 179 21.78 4.41 -4.85
C VAL A 179 21.95 2.89 -4.93
N ALA A 180 21.52 2.22 -3.86
CA ALA A 180 21.64 0.78 -3.71
C ALA A 180 20.82 0.03 -4.78
N THR A 181 21.31 -1.16 -5.17
CA THR A 181 20.55 -2.09 -6.01
C THR A 181 19.27 -2.52 -5.30
N SER A 182 18.14 -2.43 -6.00
CA SER A 182 16.87 -2.96 -5.51
C SER A 182 16.81 -4.47 -5.67
N TRP A 183 16.30 -5.17 -4.66
CA TRP A 183 16.19 -6.62 -4.60
C TRP A 183 14.76 -7.02 -4.30
N LEU A 184 14.16 -7.80 -5.19
CA LEU A 184 12.82 -8.37 -5.04
C LEU A 184 12.95 -9.89 -4.92
N GLU A 185 12.74 -10.40 -3.72
CA GLU A 185 12.80 -11.83 -3.43
C GLU A 185 11.41 -12.38 -3.09
N ALA A 186 11.03 -13.44 -3.80
CA ALA A 186 9.81 -14.20 -3.53
C ALA A 186 10.11 -15.70 -3.39
N SER A 187 9.91 -16.26 -2.21
CA SER A 187 10.36 -17.64 -1.95
C SER A 187 9.49 -18.71 -2.62
N ASN A 188 8.18 -18.48 -2.81
CA ASN A 188 7.27 -19.52 -3.32
C ASN A 188 6.69 -19.20 -4.71
N LEU A 189 6.17 -17.98 -4.92
CA LEU A 189 5.36 -17.69 -6.10
C LEU A 189 5.45 -16.22 -6.53
N VAL A 190 5.70 -15.99 -7.81
CA VAL A 190 5.58 -14.69 -8.48
C VAL A 190 4.69 -14.84 -9.70
N VAL A 191 3.59 -14.09 -9.77
CA VAL A 191 2.68 -14.09 -10.92
C VAL A 191 2.33 -12.66 -11.31
N LEU A 192 2.62 -12.31 -12.56
CA LEU A 192 2.19 -11.07 -13.20
C LEU A 192 1.14 -11.44 -14.27
N LYS A 193 0.08 -10.61 -14.34
CA LYS A 193 -1.04 -10.74 -15.30
C LYS A 193 -1.57 -9.38 -15.75
N GLU A 194 -2.24 -9.37 -16.89
CA GLU A 194 -2.97 -8.23 -17.47
C GLU A 194 -2.16 -6.93 -17.52
N SER A 195 -0.99 -6.96 -18.16
CA SER A 195 -0.12 -5.78 -18.33
C SER A 195 0.50 -5.27 -17.02
N SER A 196 0.88 -6.20 -16.14
CA SER A 196 1.60 -5.88 -14.91
C SER A 196 3.08 -5.60 -15.17
N VAL A 197 3.61 -4.54 -14.58
CA VAL A 197 4.98 -4.06 -14.87
C VAL A 197 5.78 -3.88 -13.59
N ILE A 198 6.97 -4.48 -13.54
CA ILE A 198 8.02 -4.11 -12.59
C ILE A 198 9.06 -3.32 -13.38
N HIS A 199 9.21 -2.04 -13.04
CA HIS A 199 10.13 -1.14 -13.71
C HIS A 199 11.04 -0.47 -12.70
N SER A 200 12.34 -0.46 -12.99
CA SER A 200 13.35 0.31 -12.30
C SER A 200 14.13 1.15 -13.32
N ASN A 201 14.56 2.35 -12.96
CA ASN A 201 15.55 3.12 -13.73
C ASN A 201 17.00 2.95 -13.20
N ALA A 202 17.17 2.09 -12.19
CA ALA A 202 18.44 1.72 -11.58
C ALA A 202 18.56 0.18 -11.49
N ASN A 203 19.65 -0.32 -10.92
CA ASN A 203 19.91 -1.75 -10.80
C ASN A 203 18.76 -2.48 -10.06
N LEU A 204 18.23 -3.53 -10.69
CA LEU A 204 17.15 -4.35 -10.16
C LEU A 204 17.50 -5.83 -10.24
N GLY A 205 17.49 -6.51 -9.10
CA GLY A 205 17.53 -7.96 -8.99
C GLY A 205 16.17 -8.53 -8.62
N VAL A 206 15.68 -9.51 -9.39
CA VAL A 206 14.47 -10.27 -9.06
C VAL A 206 14.84 -11.73 -8.89
N HIS A 207 14.49 -12.29 -7.74
CA HIS A 207 14.81 -13.66 -7.36
C HIS A 207 13.56 -14.40 -6.91
N GLY A 208 13.43 -15.64 -7.37
CA GLY A 208 12.40 -16.56 -6.92
C GLY A 208 12.94 -17.97 -6.79
N GLN A 209 12.57 -18.65 -5.71
CA GLN A 209 12.91 -20.07 -5.50
C GLN A 209 11.79 -21.01 -5.96
N GLY A 210 10.63 -20.46 -6.37
CA GLY A 210 9.48 -21.20 -6.89
C GLY A 210 9.08 -20.79 -8.31
N LEU A 211 7.78 -20.64 -8.56
CA LEU A 211 7.25 -20.32 -9.89
C LEU A 211 7.32 -18.82 -10.18
N LEU A 212 7.97 -18.44 -11.28
CA LEU A 212 7.89 -17.11 -11.89
C LEU A 212 7.07 -17.20 -13.19
N ASN A 213 5.90 -16.57 -13.23
CA ASN A 213 5.00 -16.61 -14.39
C ASN A 213 4.57 -15.20 -14.83
N LEU A 214 4.93 -14.83 -16.06
CA LEU A 214 4.48 -13.63 -16.76
C LEU A 214 3.54 -14.10 -17.88
N SER A 215 2.24 -13.86 -17.75
CA SER A 215 1.26 -14.53 -18.63
C SER A 215 0.30 -13.59 -19.36
N GLY A 216 0.24 -12.32 -18.96
CA GLY A 216 -0.54 -11.27 -19.60
C GLY A 216 0.24 -10.57 -20.73
N PRO A 217 -0.46 -10.08 -21.78
CA PRO A 217 0.14 -9.18 -22.76
C PRO A 217 0.68 -7.92 -22.08
N GLY A 218 1.95 -7.59 -22.34
CA GLY A 218 2.62 -6.41 -21.76
C GLY A 218 3.21 -6.62 -20.36
N ASP A 219 3.10 -7.83 -19.79
CA ASP A 219 3.77 -8.15 -18.53
C ASP A 219 5.29 -8.08 -18.71
N THR A 220 5.97 -7.25 -17.91
CA THR A 220 7.41 -7.01 -18.09
C THR A 220 8.13 -6.74 -16.77
N ILE A 221 9.39 -7.17 -16.72
CA ILE A 221 10.38 -6.78 -15.71
C ILE A 221 11.48 -6.05 -16.46
N GLN A 222 11.71 -4.78 -16.11
CA GLN A 222 12.65 -3.90 -16.81
C GLN A 222 13.50 -3.12 -15.81
N ALA A 223 14.77 -2.96 -16.14
CA ALA A 223 15.77 -2.16 -15.43
C ALA A 223 16.45 -1.22 -16.42
#